data_AF-A0A0B2PXB7-F1
#
_entry.id   AF-A0A0B2PXB7-F1
#
_cell.length_a   1.000
_cell.length_b   1.000
_cell.length_c   1.000
_cell.angle_alpha   90.00
_cell.angle_beta   90.00
_cell.angle_gamma   90.00
#
_symmetry.space_group_name_H-M   'P 1'
#
loop_
_entity.id
_entity.type
_entity.pdbx_description
1 polymer ?
#
loop_
_entity_poly.entity_id
_entity_poly.type
_entity_poly.pdbx_seq_one_letter_code
_entity_poly.pdbx_strand_id
1 'polypeptide(L)'
;TVMSNETDPSLNVHSFLYLHPNENPTMFLVSPSLDSTNYHSWSRSMITTLSAKNKVEFIDGSAPRPLASDRFYGAWKCCNNMVVS
;
A
#
# COMPACT_ATOMS: atom_id res chain seq x y z
N THR A 1 -17.45 11.79 27.90
CA THR A 1 -16.45 10.95 27.21
C THR A 1 -16.73 11.00 25.74
N VAL A 2 -15.92 11.73 24.99
CA VAL A 2 -16.07 11.85 23.53
C VAL A 2 -15.67 10.50 22.95
N MET A 3 -16.65 9.70 22.51
CA MET A 3 -16.37 8.52 21.70
C MET A 3 -16.02 9.04 20.32
N SER A 4 -14.73 9.19 20.03
CA SER A 4 -14.28 9.40 18.66
C SER A 4 -14.85 8.26 17.82
N ASN A 5 -15.74 8.58 16.90
CA ASN A 5 -16.27 7.64 15.91
C ASN A 5 -15.14 7.38 14.89
N GLU A 6 -14.10 6.68 15.34
CA GLU A 6 -12.95 6.28 14.55
C GLU A 6 -13.41 5.14 13.64
N THR A 7 -13.98 5.50 12.49
CA THR A 7 -14.24 4.56 11.41
C THR A 7 -12.95 3.83 11.11
N ASP A 8 -12.95 2.50 11.22
CA ASP A 8 -11.77 1.67 10.99
C ASP A 8 -11.17 2.00 9.60
N PRO A 9 -9.95 2.58 9.54
CA PRO A 9 -9.33 2.99 8.29
C PRO A 9 -9.16 1.80 7.34
N SER A 10 -9.00 0.57 7.83
CA SER A 10 -8.90 -0.61 6.97
C SER A 10 -10.21 -0.94 6.23
N LEU A 11 -11.34 -0.38 6.64
CA LEU A 11 -12.64 -0.50 5.96
C LEU A 11 -12.90 0.67 5.00
N ASN A 12 -12.11 1.74 5.07
CA ASN A 12 -12.21 2.85 4.15
C ASN A 12 -11.41 2.53 2.87
N VAL A 13 -12.10 2.38 1.74
CA VAL A 13 -11.49 2.09 0.43
C VAL A 13 -10.42 3.11 0.01
N HIS A 14 -10.47 4.33 0.56
CA HIS A 14 -9.49 5.39 0.30
C HIS A 14 -8.29 5.38 1.27
N SER A 15 -8.25 4.45 2.24
CA SER A 15 -7.13 4.33 3.17
C SER A 15 -5.98 3.54 2.56
N PHE A 16 -4.76 3.92 2.94
CA PHE A 16 -3.58 3.12 2.64
C PHE A 16 -3.61 1.73 3.29
N LEU A 17 -4.38 1.55 4.38
CA LEU A 17 -4.55 0.28 5.09
C LEU A 17 -5.61 -0.65 4.45
N TYR A 18 -6.35 -0.18 3.45
CA TYR A 18 -7.33 -1.01 2.76
C TYR A 18 -6.64 -2.01 1.83
N LEU A 19 -7.04 -3.28 1.93
CA LEU A 19 -6.61 -4.35 1.05
C LEU A 19 -7.82 -4.83 0.25
N HIS A 20 -7.76 -4.70 -1.07
CA HIS A 20 -8.87 -5.12 -1.92
C HIS A 20 -8.89 -6.66 -2.02
N PRO A 21 -10.05 -7.35 -1.92
CA PRO A 21 -10.12 -8.82 -1.91
C PRO A 21 -9.46 -9.52 -3.11
N ASN A 22 -9.35 -8.82 -4.25
CA ASN A 22 -8.72 -9.35 -5.47
C ASN A 22 -7.20 -9.09 -5.56
N GLU A 23 -6.58 -8.48 -4.54
CA GLU A 23 -5.13 -8.25 -4.56
C GLU A 23 -4.36 -9.54 -4.30
N ASN A 24 -3.40 -9.83 -5.17
CA ASN A 24 -2.56 -11.00 -5.10
C ASN A 24 -1.09 -10.57 -4.90
N PRO A 25 -0.40 -11.02 -3.82
CA PRO A 25 0.99 -10.65 -3.58
C PRO A 25 1.97 -11.31 -4.55
N THR A 26 1.54 -12.26 -5.39
CA THR A 26 2.39 -12.89 -6.40
C THR A 26 2.33 -12.19 -7.75
N MET A 27 1.55 -11.12 -7.90
CA MET A 27 1.38 -10.42 -9.17
C MET A 27 2.34 -9.24 -9.27
N PHE A 28 3.10 -9.17 -10.35
CA PHE A 28 3.98 -8.03 -10.62
C PHE A 28 3.19 -6.72 -10.63
N LEU A 29 3.67 -5.71 -9.89
CA LEU A 29 3.06 -4.39 -9.83
C LEU A 29 3.17 -3.62 -11.16
N VAL A 30 4.27 -3.84 -11.88
CA VAL A 30 4.56 -3.20 -13.17
C VAL A 30 5.17 -4.22 -14.11
N SER A 31 4.73 -4.19 -15.36
CA SER A 31 5.32 -4.94 -16.48
C SER A 31 5.61 -3.96 -17.63
N PRO A 32 6.76 -4.06 -18.32
CA PRO A 32 7.89 -4.97 -18.05
C PRO A 32 8.61 -4.64 -16.74
N SER A 33 9.41 -5.58 -16.23
CA SER A 33 10.26 -5.38 -15.06
C SER A 33 11.30 -4.28 -15.32
N LEU A 34 11.78 -3.64 -14.25
CA LEU A 34 12.85 -2.64 -14.33
C LEU A 34 14.11 -3.22 -14.99
N ASP A 35 14.66 -2.49 -15.95
CA ASP A 35 15.95 -2.78 -16.58
C ASP A 35 16.80 -1.50 -16.71
N SER A 36 17.97 -1.60 -17.34
CA SER A 36 18.90 -0.47 -17.51
C SER A 36 18.39 0.64 -18.45
N THR A 37 17.34 0.40 -19.25
CA THR A 37 16.89 1.32 -20.29
C THR A 37 15.49 1.89 -20.03
N ASN A 38 14.71 1.30 -19.12
CA ASN A 38 13.29 1.61 -18.96
C ASN A 38 12.91 2.38 -17.69
N TYR A 39 13.89 2.81 -16.87
CA TYR A 39 13.64 3.43 -15.54
C TYR A 39 12.56 4.51 -15.53
N HIS A 40 12.60 5.48 -16.45
CA HIS A 40 11.62 6.58 -16.47
C HIS A 40 10.19 6.08 -16.71
N SER A 41 10.01 5.17 -17.66
CA SER A 41 8.70 4.57 -17.96
C SER A 41 8.26 3.67 -16.81
N TRP A 42 9.16 2.85 -16.28
CA TRP A 42 8.90 1.95 -15.16
C TRP A 42 8.50 2.72 -13.89
N SER A 43 9.24 3.77 -13.53
CA SER A 43 8.97 4.64 -12.39
C SER A 43 7.58 5.26 -12.46
N ARG A 44 7.20 5.83 -13.61
CA ARG A 44 5.87 6.42 -13.81
C ARG A 44 4.77 5.36 -13.68
N SER A 45 4.96 4.18 -14.27
CA SER A 45 4.04 3.07 -14.15
C SER A 45 3.91 2.59 -12.69
N MET A 46 5.03 2.52 -11.95
CA MET A 46 5.05 2.11 -10.54
C MET A 46 4.24 3.08 -9.68
N ILE A 47 4.49 4.39 -9.79
CA ILE A 47 3.73 5.40 -9.07
C ILE A 47 2.25 5.36 -9.44
N THR A 48 1.92 5.19 -10.73
CA THR A 48 0.53 5.11 -11.20
C THR A 48 -0.19 3.89 -10.62
N THR A 49 0.44 2.70 -10.66
CA THR A 49 -0.12 1.49 -10.07
C THR A 49 -0.32 1.64 -8.56
N LEU A 50 0.67 2.18 -7.84
CA LEU A 50 0.57 2.37 -6.39
C LEU A 50 -0.51 3.39 -6.01
N SER A 51 -0.64 4.50 -6.76
CA SER A 51 -1.72 5.48 -6.56
C SER A 51 -3.09 4.86 -6.75
N ALA A 52 -3.28 4.02 -7.78
CA ALA A 52 -4.56 3.35 -8.02
C ALA A 52 -4.96 2.39 -6.87
N LYS A 53 -3.99 1.95 -6.06
CA LYS A 53 -4.18 1.01 -4.94
C LYS A 53 -4.13 1.68 -3.55
N ASN A 54 -3.96 3.01 -3.51
CA ASN A 54 -3.66 3.78 -2.27
C ASN A 54 -2.47 3.17 -1.52
N LYS A 55 -1.32 3.04 -2.20
CA LYS A 55 -0.10 2.44 -1.61
C LYS A 55 1.14 3.32 -1.74
N VAL A 56 0.98 4.58 -2.16
CA VAL A 56 2.10 5.53 -2.30
C VAL A 56 2.71 5.85 -0.94
N GLU A 57 1.89 5.87 0.10
CA GLU A 57 2.31 6.20 1.47
C GLU A 57 3.32 5.20 2.04
N PHE A 58 3.36 3.96 1.51
CA PHE A 58 4.36 2.96 1.91
C PHE A 58 5.74 3.22 1.31
N ILE A 59 5.83 3.91 0.16
CA ILE A 59 7.11 4.20 -0.50
C ILE A 59 7.67 5.58 -0.14
N ASP A 60 6.81 6.56 0.16
CA ASP A 60 7.23 7.92 0.54
C ASP A 60 7.47 8.08 2.06
N GLY A 61 7.07 7.08 2.86
CA GLY A 61 7.25 7.05 4.31
C GLY A 61 6.10 7.67 5.11
N SER A 62 5.03 8.14 4.44
CA SER A 62 3.86 8.74 5.09
C SER A 62 2.98 7.70 5.82
N ALA A 63 3.16 6.41 5.55
CA ALA A 63 2.56 5.29 6.30
C ALA A 63 3.61 4.61 7.21
N PRO A 64 4.00 5.23 8.34
CA PRO A 64 5.01 4.67 9.22
C PRO A 64 4.56 3.32 9.81
N ARG A 65 5.52 2.42 10.01
CA ARG A 65 5.27 1.12 10.63
C ARG A 65 4.70 1.30 12.05
N PRO A 66 3.49 0.80 12.34
CA PRO A 66 2.92 0.83 13.69
C PRO A 66 3.69 -0.07 14.66
N LEU A 67 3.49 0.16 15.95
CA LEU A 67 3.92 -0.77 16.98
C LEU A 67 3.24 -2.13 16.80
N ALA A 68 3.91 -3.22 17.17
CA ALA A 68 3.35 -4.57 17.05
C ALA A 68 2.07 -4.79 17.90
N SER A 69 1.86 -3.96 18.93
CA SER A 69 0.64 -3.95 19.76
C SER A 69 -0.50 -3.13 19.16
N ASP A 70 -0.25 -2.38 18.09
CA ASP A 70 -1.29 -1.58 17.42
C ASP A 70 -2.26 -2.50 16.67
N ARG A 71 -3.56 -2.25 16.80
CA ARG A 71 -4.61 -3.00 16.10
C ARG A 71 -4.45 -2.98 14.58
N PHE A 72 -3.83 -1.93 14.02
CA PHE A 72 -3.60 -1.77 12.58
C PHE A 72 -2.30 -2.40 12.08
N TYR A 73 -1.46 -2.94 12.97
CA TYR A 73 -0.18 -3.56 12.58
C TYR A 73 -0.36 -4.68 11.56
N GLY A 74 -1.42 -5.51 11.72
CA GLY A 74 -1.74 -6.58 10.79
C GLY A 74 -2.08 -6.07 9.38
N ALA A 75 -2.98 -5.08 9.29
CA ALA A 75 -3.38 -4.46 8.02
C ALA A 75 -2.20 -3.76 7.34
N TRP A 76 -1.40 -3.01 8.12
CA TRP A 76 -0.19 -2.36 7.63
C TRP A 76 0.80 -3.39 7.07
N LYS A 77 1.04 -4.50 7.78
CA LYS A 77 1.95 -5.57 7.34
C LYS A 77 1.46 -6.21 6.04
N CYS A 78 0.17 -6.51 5.92
CA CYS A 78 -0.40 -7.07 4.69
C CYS A 78 -0.25 -6.12 3.50
N CYS A 79 -0.56 -4.83 3.69
CA CYS A 79 -0.41 -3.82 2.64
C CYS A 79 1.06 -3.59 2.26
N ASN A 80 1.96 -3.52 3.23
CA ASN A 80 3.40 -3.40 2.99
C ASN A 80 3.92 -4.59 2.18
N ASN A 81 3.49 -5.82 2.51
CA ASN A 81 3.88 -7.03 1.79
C ASN A 81 3.49 -6.98 0.30
N MET A 82 2.38 -6.33 -0.06
CA MET A 82 1.96 -6.16 -1.47
C MET A 82 2.82 -5.16 -2.25
N VAL A 83 3.57 -4.29 -1.55
CA VAL A 83 4.45 -3.29 -2.18
C VAL A 83 5.85 -3.84 -2.39
N VAL A 84 6.32 -4.70 -1.47
CA VAL A 84 7.69 -5.26 -1.48
C VAL A 84 7.83 -6.61 -2.18
N SER A 85 6.72 -7.25 -2.58
CA SER A 85 6.67 -8.57 -3.23
C SER A 85 7.13 -8.58 -4.68
#